data_AF-A0A0U4BT28-F1
#
_entry.id   AF-A0A0U4BT28-F1
#
_cell.length_a   1.000
_cell.length_b   1.000
_cell.length_c   1.000
_cell.angle_alpha   90.00
_cell.angle_beta   90.00
_cell.angle_gamma   90.00
#
_symmetry.space_group_name_H-M   'P 1'
#
loop_
_entity.id
_entity.type
_entity.pdbx_description
1 polymer ?
#
loop_
_entity_poly.entity_id
_entity_poly.type
_entity_poly.pdbx_seq_one_letter_code
_entity_poly.pdbx_strand_id
1 'polypeptide(L)'
;MALLLSGCCANNVCNCQDEQADAIKLRFSPRFATADLDTIIIQRSPLPYSPTTKPETVTLVRTAARVRDSVVINNTTPFAQAGTAKLNKYRYVVQYLGQAPQSKPVPTTVLVIDSIRLAGSLDGNGCCTCYTNTQKTVYATRPKRNSAAADSAFVIDLKQKPYIELVK
;
A
#
# COMPACT_ATOMS: atom_id res chain seq x y z
N MET A 1 -13.17 -14.05 31.46
CA MET A 1 -13.18 -12.90 32.38
C MET A 1 -13.44 -11.66 31.52
N ALA A 2 -14.71 -11.27 31.42
CA ALA A 2 -15.16 -10.16 30.58
C ALA A 2 -15.12 -8.88 31.42
N LEU A 3 -14.19 -7.97 31.10
CA LEU A 3 -14.15 -6.63 31.67
C LEU A 3 -15.06 -5.73 30.83
N LEU A 4 -16.29 -5.55 31.32
CA LEU A 4 -17.20 -4.49 30.91
C LEU A 4 -16.61 -3.14 31.36
N LEU A 5 -15.92 -2.42 30.48
CA LEU A 5 -15.73 -0.97 30.64
C LEU A 5 -16.89 -0.24 29.97
N SER A 6 -18.04 -0.22 30.64
CA SER A 6 -19.08 0.79 30.38
C SER A 6 -18.71 2.06 31.16
N GLY A 7 -17.82 2.87 30.58
CA GLY A 7 -17.51 4.23 31.04
C GLY A 7 -18.17 5.25 30.12
N CYS A 8 -19.01 6.11 30.68
CA CYS A 8 -19.84 7.11 30.00
C CYS A 8 -19.07 8.04 29.03
N CYS A 9 -19.14 7.78 27.73
CA CYS A 9 -18.72 8.73 26.69
C CYS A 9 -19.94 9.33 26.01
N ALA A 10 -20.82 9.98 26.79
CA ALA A 10 -22.12 10.44 26.30
C ALA A 10 -22.05 11.61 25.29
N ASN A 11 -20.86 12.19 25.04
CA ASN A 11 -20.75 13.35 24.12
C ASN A 11 -19.41 13.51 23.39
N ASN A 12 -18.46 12.58 23.54
CA ASN A 12 -17.20 12.62 22.80
C ASN A 12 -17.24 11.53 21.72
N VAL A 13 -17.58 11.92 20.49
CA VAL A 13 -17.37 11.07 19.32
C VAL A 13 -15.86 10.82 19.24
N CYS A 14 -15.43 9.57 19.38
CA CYS A 14 -14.03 9.20 19.21
C CYS A 14 -13.62 9.50 17.76
N ASN A 15 -13.09 10.70 17.51
CA ASN A 15 -12.52 11.06 16.22
C ASN A 15 -11.08 10.52 16.16
N CYS A 16 -10.94 9.21 16.07
CA CYS A 16 -9.66 8.62 15.72
C CYS A 16 -9.41 8.98 14.24
N GLN A 17 -8.56 9.98 13.97
CA GLN A 17 -8.26 10.47 12.61
C GLN A 17 -7.50 9.45 11.72
N ASP A 18 -7.59 8.16 12.04
CA ASP A 18 -6.60 7.15 11.68
C ASP A 18 -7.21 5.89 11.03
N GLU A 19 -8.40 5.97 10.43
CA GLU A 19 -9.02 4.84 9.68
C GLU A 19 -8.12 4.26 8.57
N GLN A 20 -7.06 4.98 8.19
CA GLN A 20 -6.04 4.58 7.23
C GLN A 20 -4.61 4.73 7.76
N ALA A 21 -4.42 4.69 9.08
CA ALA A 21 -3.13 4.88 9.76
C ALA A 21 -1.98 4.10 9.11
N ASP A 22 -2.25 2.83 8.81
CA ASP A 22 -1.27 1.90 8.24
C ASP A 22 -1.28 1.89 6.70
N ALA A 23 -2.26 2.52 6.05
CA ALA A 23 -2.47 2.39 4.60
C ALA A 23 -1.42 3.11 3.74
N ILE A 24 -0.82 2.43 2.78
CA ILE A 24 0.06 3.01 1.78
C ILE A 24 -0.78 3.56 0.63
N LYS A 25 -0.57 4.83 0.27
CA LYS A 25 -1.21 5.46 -0.89
C LYS A 25 -0.20 5.56 -2.03
N LEU A 26 -0.57 5.09 -3.20
CA LEU A 26 0.24 5.16 -4.42
C LEU A 26 -0.39 6.16 -5.38
N ARG A 27 0.40 7.11 -5.87
CA ARG A 27 -0.06 8.13 -6.83
C ARG A 27 0.77 8.04 -8.10
N PHE A 28 0.10 7.91 -9.24
CA PHE A 28 0.76 7.88 -10.54
C PHE A 28 0.98 9.29 -11.06
N SER A 29 2.19 9.57 -11.53
CA SER A 29 2.52 10.86 -12.16
C SER A 29 1.72 11.08 -13.46
N PRO A 30 1.56 12.33 -13.90
CA PRO A 30 0.85 12.64 -15.16
C PRO A 30 1.47 12.01 -16.42
N ARG A 31 2.75 11.58 -16.37
CA ARG A 31 3.46 10.95 -17.50
C ARG A 31 2.92 9.59 -17.91
N PHE A 32 2.17 8.93 -17.04
CA PHE A 32 1.45 7.71 -17.39
C PHE A 32 0.29 8.05 -18.32
N ALA A 33 0.14 7.30 -19.42
CA ALA A 33 -1.06 7.39 -20.24
C ALA A 33 -2.27 6.86 -19.45
N THR A 34 -3.48 7.30 -19.79
CA THR A 34 -4.69 6.76 -19.17
C THR A 34 -4.85 5.26 -19.45
N ALA A 35 -4.51 4.82 -20.66
CA ALA A 35 -4.49 3.41 -21.05
C ALA A 35 -3.42 2.57 -20.31
N ASP A 36 -2.36 3.19 -19.79
CA ASP A 36 -1.37 2.48 -18.96
C ASP A 36 -1.95 2.16 -17.57
N LEU A 37 -2.91 2.96 -17.11
CA LEU A 37 -3.41 2.97 -15.73
C LEU A 37 -4.82 2.40 -15.58
N ASP A 38 -5.45 1.97 -16.67
CA ASP A 38 -6.76 1.31 -16.65
C ASP A 38 -6.71 0.01 -15.83
N THR A 39 -5.54 -0.62 -15.80
CA THR A 39 -5.31 -1.92 -15.18
C THR A 39 -4.02 -1.86 -14.38
N ILE A 40 -4.17 -1.92 -13.06
CA ILE A 40 -3.04 -2.01 -12.13
C ILE A 40 -3.02 -3.41 -11.53
N ILE A 41 -1.88 -4.07 -11.63
CA ILE A 41 -1.67 -5.39 -11.04
C ILE A 41 -0.85 -5.19 -9.78
N ILE A 42 -1.34 -5.70 -8.66
CA ILE A 42 -0.63 -5.69 -7.39
C ILE A 42 -0.43 -7.14 -6.97
N GLN A 43 0.80 -7.48 -6.66
CA GLN A 43 1.17 -8.77 -6.11
C GLN A 43 1.65 -8.58 -4.68
N ARG A 44 1.30 -9.52 -3.79
CA ARG A 44 1.91 -9.64 -2.46
C ARG A 44 2.50 -11.02 -2.24
N SER A 45 3.64 -11.07 -1.55
CA SER A 45 4.29 -12.30 -1.11
C SER A 45 4.63 -12.17 0.37
N PRO A 46 4.49 -13.22 1.19
CA PRO A 46 4.88 -13.16 2.59
C PRO A 46 6.39 -12.91 2.74
N LEU A 47 6.77 -12.31 3.86
CA LEU A 47 8.16 -12.17 4.30
C LEU A 47 8.55 -13.31 5.27
N PRO A 48 9.79 -13.83 5.21
CA PRO A 48 10.85 -13.48 4.25
C PRO A 48 10.49 -13.92 2.81
N TYR A 49 10.83 -13.09 1.84
CA TYR A 49 10.49 -13.33 0.43
C TYR A 49 11.26 -14.53 -0.13
N SER A 50 10.53 -15.43 -0.79
CA SER A 50 11.12 -16.48 -1.62
C SER A 50 10.55 -16.41 -3.04
N PRO A 51 11.39 -16.46 -4.10
CA PRO A 51 10.92 -16.43 -5.48
C PRO A 51 10.08 -17.66 -5.87
N THR A 52 10.15 -18.75 -5.09
CA THR A 52 9.33 -19.95 -5.32
C THR A 52 7.92 -19.83 -4.71
N THR A 53 7.70 -18.88 -3.81
CA THR A 53 6.38 -18.66 -3.22
C THR A 53 5.48 -17.99 -4.23
N LYS A 54 4.38 -18.67 -4.59
CA LYS A 54 3.37 -18.10 -5.48
C LYS A 54 2.80 -16.81 -4.86
N PRO A 55 2.96 -15.65 -5.50
CA PRO A 55 2.39 -14.42 -4.98
C PRO A 55 0.86 -14.45 -5.10
N GLU A 56 0.20 -13.86 -4.12
CA GLU A 56 -1.19 -13.48 -4.28
C GLU A 56 -1.26 -12.27 -5.21
N THR A 57 -2.19 -12.29 -6.16
CA THR A 57 -2.30 -11.24 -7.18
C THR A 57 -3.71 -10.68 -7.18
N VAL A 58 -3.82 -9.36 -7.19
CA VAL A 58 -5.07 -8.63 -7.43
C VAL A 58 -4.90 -7.73 -8.63
N THR A 59 -5.90 -7.72 -9.50
CA THR A 59 -5.98 -6.83 -10.66
C THR A 59 -7.04 -5.77 -10.38
N LEU A 60 -6.63 -4.51 -10.39
CA LEU A 60 -7.51 -3.36 -10.23
C LEU A 60 -7.85 -2.80 -11.60
N VAL A 61 -9.10 -3.00 -12.03
CA VAL A 61 -9.65 -2.37 -13.23
C VAL A 61 -10.27 -1.03 -12.84
N ARG A 62 -9.85 0.05 -13.51
CA ARG A 62 -10.16 1.43 -13.15
C ARG A 62 -10.91 2.10 -14.29
N THR A 63 -11.94 2.86 -13.95
CA THR A 63 -12.64 3.69 -14.93
C THR A 63 -11.81 4.93 -15.27
N ALA A 64 -12.08 5.53 -16.43
CA ALA A 64 -11.42 6.77 -16.85
C ALA A 64 -11.53 7.89 -15.80
N ALA A 65 -12.66 7.97 -15.08
CA ALA A 65 -12.86 8.95 -14.01
C ALA A 65 -11.96 8.71 -12.77
N ARG A 66 -11.59 7.45 -12.49
CA ARG A 66 -10.83 7.04 -11.29
C ARG A 66 -9.38 6.69 -11.59
N VAL A 67 -8.95 6.81 -12.85
CA VAL A 67 -7.63 6.36 -13.32
C VAL A 67 -6.48 7.11 -12.64
N ARG A 68 -6.74 8.36 -12.20
CA ARG A 68 -5.77 9.20 -11.49
C ARG A 68 -5.91 9.17 -9.97
N ASP A 69 -6.91 8.47 -9.43
CA ASP A 69 -7.07 8.36 -7.98
C ASP A 69 -5.86 7.65 -7.37
N SER A 70 -5.66 7.83 -6.07
CA SER A 70 -4.63 7.07 -5.38
C SER A 70 -5.04 5.60 -5.27
N VAL A 71 -4.10 4.69 -5.50
CA VAL A 71 -4.31 3.28 -5.15
C VAL A 71 -3.93 3.08 -3.69
N VAL A 72 -4.82 2.45 -2.93
CA VAL A 72 -4.64 2.23 -1.49
C VAL A 72 -4.26 0.77 -1.24
N ILE A 73 -3.19 0.56 -0.48
CA ILE A 73 -2.77 -0.74 0.03
C ILE A 73 -2.78 -0.67 1.56
N ASN A 74 -3.68 -1.42 2.20
CA ASN A 74 -3.80 -1.56 3.65
C ASN A 74 -3.96 -3.05 4.04
N ASN A 75 -4.29 -3.33 5.30
CA ASN A 75 -4.42 -4.72 5.79
C ASN A 75 -5.55 -5.53 5.11
N THR A 76 -6.55 -4.86 4.53
CA THR A 76 -7.79 -5.46 3.99
C THR A 76 -8.09 -5.09 2.53
N THR A 77 -7.27 -4.22 1.91
CA THR A 77 -7.45 -3.68 0.56
C THR A 77 -6.06 -3.52 -0.08
N PRO A 78 -5.84 -3.94 -1.34
CA PRO A 78 -6.80 -4.59 -2.22
C PRO A 78 -6.97 -6.09 -1.93
N PHE A 79 -6.18 -6.63 -1.02
CA PHE A 79 -6.23 -8.03 -0.64
C PHE A 79 -7.04 -8.21 0.63
N ALA A 80 -7.83 -9.29 0.69
CA ALA A 80 -8.45 -9.71 1.94
C ALA A 80 -7.38 -9.92 3.03
N GLN A 81 -7.76 -9.61 4.27
CA GLN A 81 -6.89 -9.81 5.42
C GLN A 81 -6.65 -11.31 5.65
N ALA A 82 -5.37 -11.70 5.72
CA ALA A 82 -4.97 -13.06 6.03
C ALA A 82 -4.60 -13.17 7.52
N GLY A 83 -5.56 -13.59 8.35
CA GLY A 83 -5.37 -13.72 9.79
C GLY A 83 -5.00 -12.39 10.46
N THR A 84 -3.98 -12.40 11.32
CA THR A 84 -3.49 -11.20 12.03
C THR A 84 -2.33 -10.49 11.32
N ALA A 85 -1.95 -10.97 10.13
CA ALA A 85 -0.83 -10.40 9.39
C ALA A 85 -1.15 -8.99 8.91
N LYS A 86 -0.29 -8.04 9.31
CA LYS A 86 -0.33 -6.66 8.84
C LYS A 86 0.50 -6.48 7.57
N LEU A 87 0.38 -5.31 6.95
CA LEU A 87 1.13 -4.94 5.76
C LEU A 87 2.64 -5.23 5.82
N ASN A 88 3.26 -5.04 6.99
CA ASN A 88 4.69 -5.26 7.23
C ASN A 88 5.14 -6.72 7.16
N LYS A 89 4.22 -7.67 6.99
CA LYS A 89 4.51 -9.09 6.80
C LYS A 89 4.61 -9.49 5.33
N TYR A 90 4.51 -8.54 4.41
CA TYR A 90 4.50 -8.80 2.98
C TYR A 90 5.45 -7.89 2.22
N ARG A 91 5.97 -8.44 1.12
CA ARG A 91 6.57 -7.71 0.00
C ARG A 91 5.48 -7.44 -1.03
N TYR A 92 5.49 -6.26 -1.65
CA TYR A 92 4.54 -5.90 -2.70
C TYR A 92 5.23 -5.58 -4.01
N VAL A 93 4.61 -5.97 -5.12
CA VAL A 93 5.04 -5.59 -6.47
C VAL A 93 3.85 -4.91 -7.15
N VAL A 94 4.07 -3.71 -7.65
CA VAL A 94 3.06 -2.91 -8.36
C VAL A 94 3.45 -2.82 -9.82
N GLN A 95 2.51 -3.17 -10.68
CA GLN A 95 2.69 -3.18 -12.11
C GLN A 95 1.53 -2.45 -12.78
N TYR A 96 1.83 -1.86 -13.93
CA TYR A 96 0.83 -1.29 -14.83
C TYR A 96 0.91 -2.02 -16.18
N LEU A 97 -0.18 -2.02 -16.95
CA LEU A 97 -0.16 -2.63 -18.28
C LEU A 97 0.30 -1.60 -19.30
N GLY A 98 1.59 -1.64 -19.65
CA GLY A 98 2.13 -0.77 -20.69
C GLY A 98 1.54 -1.13 -22.05
N GLN A 99 0.92 -0.15 -22.72
CA GLN A 99 0.43 -0.33 -24.08
C GLN A 99 1.40 0.27 -25.10
N ALA A 100 1.80 -0.54 -26.07
CA ALA A 100 2.50 -0.08 -27.26
C ALA A 100 1.56 -0.25 -28.47
N PRO A 101 1.61 0.66 -29.47
CA PRO A 101 0.80 0.53 -30.67
C PRO A 101 0.93 -0.88 -31.28
N GLN A 102 -0.21 -1.47 -31.64
CA GLN A 102 -0.28 -2.79 -32.31
C GLN A 102 0.34 -3.97 -31.51
N SER A 103 0.56 -3.81 -30.20
CA SER A 103 1.19 -4.84 -29.36
C SER A 103 0.25 -5.26 -28.23
N LYS A 104 0.40 -6.50 -27.76
CA LYS A 104 -0.30 -6.97 -26.55
C LYS A 104 0.17 -6.16 -25.33
N PRO A 105 -0.73 -5.76 -24.42
CA PRO A 105 -0.33 -5.08 -23.19
C PRO A 105 0.68 -5.91 -22.39
N VAL A 106 1.75 -5.27 -21.91
CA VAL A 106 2.81 -5.94 -21.15
C VAL A 106 2.84 -5.42 -19.71
N PRO A 107 2.68 -6.30 -18.70
CA PRO A 107 2.87 -5.93 -17.30
C PRO A 107 4.26 -5.35 -17.09
N THR A 108 4.32 -4.10 -16.66
CA THR A 108 5.57 -3.38 -16.39
C THR A 108 5.61 -3.03 -14.91
N THR A 109 6.61 -3.54 -14.20
CA THR A 109 6.82 -3.22 -12.78
C THR A 109 7.26 -1.77 -12.63
N VAL A 110 6.54 -1.02 -11.80
CA VAL A 110 6.84 0.39 -11.48
C VAL A 110 7.36 0.57 -10.06
N LEU A 111 7.02 -0.35 -9.17
CA LEU A 111 7.41 -0.30 -7.76
C LEU A 111 7.54 -1.70 -7.19
N VAL A 112 8.58 -1.91 -6.41
CA VAL A 112 8.72 -3.02 -5.47
C VAL A 112 8.79 -2.42 -4.07
N ILE A 113 7.91 -2.83 -3.16
CA ILE A 113 8.01 -2.54 -1.73
C ILE A 113 8.60 -3.77 -1.06
N ASP A 114 9.87 -3.71 -0.71
CA ASP A 114 10.62 -4.84 -0.16
C ASP A 114 10.24 -5.12 1.29
N SER A 115 10.08 -4.07 2.09
CA SER A 115 9.57 -4.19 3.46
C SER A 115 8.96 -2.89 3.95
N ILE A 116 8.16 -2.99 5.01
CA ILE A 116 7.52 -1.85 5.66
C ILE A 116 7.81 -1.95 7.15
N ARG A 117 8.29 -0.87 7.76
CA ARG A 117 8.34 -0.73 9.22
C ARG A 117 7.08 -0.02 9.68
N LEU A 118 6.27 -0.73 10.43
CA LEU A 118 5.06 -0.24 11.09
C LEU A 118 5.23 -0.35 12.60
N ALA A 119 5.07 0.76 13.29
CA ALA A 119 4.89 0.79 14.74
C ALA A 119 3.70 1.68 15.06
N GLY A 120 3.00 1.35 16.13
CA GLY A 120 1.95 2.19 16.66
C GLY A 120 1.67 1.86 18.10
N SER A 121 1.00 2.79 18.77
CA SER A 121 0.60 2.68 20.16
C SER A 121 -0.90 2.86 20.27
N LEU A 122 -1.49 2.21 21.26
CA LEU A 122 -2.84 2.53 21.68
C LEU A 122 -2.72 3.69 22.67
N ASP A 123 -3.28 4.84 22.32
CA ASP A 123 -3.43 5.96 23.23
C ASP A 123 -4.87 6.00 23.72
N GLY A 124 -5.04 6.12 25.04
CA GLY A 124 -6.35 6.06 25.67
C GLY A 124 -6.47 7.01 26.84
N ASN A 125 -7.54 7.82 26.82
CA ASN A 125 -7.86 8.80 27.86
C ASN A 125 -8.97 8.31 28.80
N GLY A 126 -9.19 6.99 28.88
CA GLY A 126 -10.25 6.36 29.67
C GLY A 126 -11.64 6.37 29.02
N CYS A 127 -11.86 7.18 27.97
CA CYS A 127 -13.11 7.26 27.20
C CYS A 127 -13.01 6.57 25.84
N CYS A 128 -11.89 6.76 25.14
CA CYS A 128 -11.60 6.13 23.86
C CYS A 128 -10.20 5.52 23.93
N THR A 129 -9.97 4.43 23.19
CA THR A 129 -8.63 3.95 22.87
C THR A 129 -8.45 4.06 21.36
N CYS A 130 -7.60 4.98 20.91
CA CYS A 130 -7.27 5.14 19.50
C CYS A 130 -5.92 4.49 19.22
N TYR A 131 -5.83 3.77 18.10
CA TYR A 131 -4.54 3.37 17.55
C TYR A 131 -3.93 4.58 16.85
N THR A 132 -2.69 4.89 17.21
CA THR A 132 -1.88 5.91 16.54
C THR A 132 -0.68 5.25 15.89
N ASN A 133 -0.53 5.41 14.58
CA ASN A 133 0.69 4.96 13.91
C ASN A 133 1.85 5.89 14.30
N THR A 134 2.83 5.36 15.04
CA THR A 134 4.01 6.09 15.49
C THR A 134 5.15 6.03 14.48
N GLN A 135 5.22 4.96 13.67
CA GLN A 135 6.21 4.78 12.62
C GLN A 135 5.62 4.12 11.38
N LYS A 136 5.89 4.72 10.21
CA LYS A 136 5.49 4.18 8.91
C LYS A 136 6.56 4.44 7.85
N THR A 137 7.55 3.55 7.79
CA THR A 137 8.67 3.67 6.86
C THR A 137 8.60 2.58 5.81
N VAL A 138 8.65 2.95 4.52
CA VAL A 138 8.65 2.01 3.40
C VAL A 138 10.04 1.93 2.80
N TYR A 139 10.53 0.70 2.61
CA TYR A 139 11.75 0.38 1.87
C TYR A 139 11.34 -0.17 0.52
N ALA A 140 11.72 0.53 -0.54
CA ALA A 140 11.22 0.23 -1.87
C ALA A 140 12.26 0.47 -2.94
N THR A 141 12.02 -0.15 -4.09
CA THR A 141 12.89 -0.12 -5.25
C THR A 141 12.07 0.21 -6.49
N ARG A 142 12.62 1.05 -7.37
CA ARG A 142 12.07 1.27 -8.73
C ARG A 142 12.90 0.45 -9.72
N PRO A 143 12.34 -0.62 -10.31
CA PRO A 143 13.04 -1.38 -11.31
C PRO A 143 13.23 -0.55 -12.56
N LYS A 144 14.45 -0.52 -13.12
CA LYS A 144 14.64 0.04 -14.46
C LYS A 144 14.45 -1.06 -15.50
N ARG A 145 13.67 -0.76 -16.55
CA ARG A 145 13.31 -1.70 -17.63
C ARG A 145 14.50 -2.44 -18.26
N ASN A 146 15.72 -1.91 -18.15
CA ASN A 146 16.88 -2.39 -18.91
C ASN A 146 18.05 -2.95 -18.08
N SER A 147 17.99 -3.00 -16.73
CA SER A 147 19.01 -3.68 -15.90
C SER A 147 18.68 -3.67 -14.40
N ALA A 148 18.79 -4.83 -13.73
CA ALA A 148 18.71 -4.95 -12.27
C ALA A 148 19.84 -4.17 -11.54
N ALA A 149 20.99 -3.96 -12.21
CA ALA A 149 22.10 -3.15 -11.70
C ALA A 149 21.79 -1.64 -11.64
N ALA A 150 20.64 -1.20 -12.16
CA ALA A 150 20.25 0.21 -12.24
C ALA A 150 18.98 0.54 -11.43
N ASP A 151 18.53 -0.41 -10.62
CA ASP A 151 17.40 -0.27 -9.71
C ASP A 151 17.66 0.87 -8.71
N SER A 152 16.69 1.77 -8.58
CA SER A 152 16.80 2.90 -7.64
C SER A 152 16.08 2.53 -6.36
N ALA A 153 16.83 2.08 -5.36
CA ALA A 153 16.33 1.86 -4.00
C ALA A 153 16.12 3.20 -3.29
N PHE A 154 15.07 3.29 -2.48
CA PHE A 154 14.73 4.49 -1.73
C PHE A 154 13.93 4.13 -0.47
N VAL A 155 13.96 5.04 0.50
CA VAL A 155 13.24 4.93 1.76
C VAL A 155 12.30 6.12 1.86
N ILE A 156 11.03 5.88 2.22
CA ILE A 156 10.04 6.94 2.44
C ILE A 156 9.46 6.79 3.84
N ASP A 157 9.55 7.87 4.61
CA ASP A 157 8.70 8.04 5.79
C ASP A 157 7.32 8.55 5.36
N LEU A 158 6.32 7.68 5.41
CA LEU A 158 4.97 8.00 5.01
C LEU A 158 4.21 8.87 6.02
N LYS A 159 4.79 9.12 7.21
CA LYS A 159 4.26 10.15 8.11
C LYS A 159 4.61 11.56 7.62
N GLN A 160 5.75 11.72 6.95
CA GLN A 160 6.17 12.99 6.36
C GLN A 160 5.64 13.17 4.93
N LYS A 161 5.60 12.08 4.15
CA LYS A 161 5.10 12.08 2.78
C LYS A 161 3.98 11.05 2.63
N PRO A 162 2.69 11.44 2.69
CA PRO A 162 1.57 10.51 2.86
C PRO A 162 1.27 9.61 1.64
N TYR A 163 2.08 9.69 0.58
CA TYR A 163 1.95 8.87 -0.61
C TYR A 163 3.31 8.57 -1.27
N ILE A 164 3.38 7.44 -1.97
CA ILE A 164 4.49 7.10 -2.86
C ILE A 164 4.11 7.56 -4.26
N GLU A 165 4.93 8.44 -4.82
CA GLU A 165 4.77 8.87 -6.21
C GLU A 165 5.47 7.88 -7.15
N LEU A 166 4.68 7.38 -8.10
CA LEU A 166 5.09 6.47 -9.16
C LEU A 166 5.37 7.27 -10.42
N VAL A 167 6.59 7.11 -10.93
CA VAL A 167 7.11 7.82 -12.11
C VAL A 167 7.46 6.81 -13.19
N LYS A 168 7.28 7.21 -14.44
CA LYS A 168 7.64 6.46 -15.65
C LYS A 168 9.01 6.89 -16.14
#